data_AF-A0A5N6BLP6-F1
#
_entry.id   AF-A0A5N6BLP6-F1
#
_cell.length_a   1.000
_cell.length_b   1.000
_cell.length_c   1.000
_cell.angle_alpha   90.00
_cell.angle_beta   90.00
_cell.angle_gamma   90.00
#
_symmetry.space_group_name_H-M   'P 1'
#
loop_
_entity.id
_entity.type
_entity.pdbx_description
1 polymer ?
#
loop_
_entity_poly.entity_id
_entity_poly.type
_entity_poly.pdbx_seq_one_letter_code
_entity_poly.pdbx_strand_id
1 'polypeptide(L)'
;MITRIEIDGFKSFLDFQLDVPPFLAVIGRNASGKSNLLDALMFAVAVARGDRLVDAVTAARGDAASLFHRRTDGTAVERMRFALEFSLSRADLDARVPEEETERLPTSWRYETELRLMPRGKREVLQVVEESFSPLASRGYPGLKHFPPPVMRMAKGVDLLRIPDRALPHAGENRDWVPGLVCADELDSVAVLRLEPTELARPSPLGHEVGLSPAGAGLAGYLQGIVEATASDARPEGVLPLIKARLTRMVREVTDFDLVTDPLRGDVRLRFMSRHNAGFEAEQASDGTLRLLAMLAVLYDPRRRGLLAIEEPENGVFPERLRDLIRIARDETRERDWLRAWRDPDDSVRGAQVLVTSHSPVLLDVVPRNEVVFLESATRVGGGVASSAVTRSRRLDADTQRPSTVIAAAEEVRGTFDVLLFHRDGAPPAKSEEVLRRMRDAWRESAASEQLVAVVPLRETEAWALSDLEALRRVLALPPRVMNELAADMRGTVEQLQDPKNHLAKFIGEALGAPRPNQHTEFQQDFLDRLAEQIEIGRLRKLPAFACWWTDMTNALENLGFRYG
;
A
#
# COMPACT_ATOMS: atom_id res chain seq x y z
N MET A 1 12.27 13.28 -0.20
CA MET A 1 11.09 12.44 -0.48
C MET A 1 10.76 12.49 -1.95
N ILE A 2 10.44 11.35 -2.55
CA ILE A 2 9.93 11.26 -3.93
C ILE A 2 8.45 11.67 -3.90
N THR A 3 8.07 12.68 -4.67
CA THR A 3 6.69 13.20 -4.73
C THR A 3 5.93 12.71 -5.95
N ARG A 4 6.63 12.34 -7.03
CA ARG A 4 6.02 11.86 -8.27
C ARG A 4 6.93 10.93 -9.03
N ILE A 5 6.34 9.92 -9.66
CA ILE A 5 6.99 8.97 -10.55
C ILE A 5 6.28 9.03 -11.91
N GLU A 6 7.05 9.23 -12.98
CA GLU A 6 6.58 9.14 -14.36
C GLU A 6 7.39 8.10 -15.12
N ILE A 7 6.68 7.27 -15.90
CA ILE A 7 7.25 6.14 -16.62
C ILE A 7 6.64 6.09 -18.02
N ASP A 8 7.48 6.07 -19.04
CA ASP A 8 7.05 5.87 -20.42
C ASP A 8 7.93 4.83 -21.11
N GLY A 9 7.30 3.92 -21.84
CA GLY A 9 8.00 2.91 -22.65
C GLY A 9 8.67 1.78 -21.86
N PHE A 10 8.42 1.63 -20.56
CA PHE A 10 8.98 0.55 -19.73
C PHE A 10 7.93 -0.53 -19.41
N LYS A 11 8.21 -1.79 -19.75
CA LYS A 11 7.35 -2.96 -19.53
C LYS A 11 5.88 -2.68 -19.88
N SER A 12 4.99 -2.58 -18.89
CA SER A 12 3.56 -2.33 -19.12
C SER A 12 3.17 -0.84 -19.13
N PHE A 13 4.11 0.09 -18.97
CA PHE A 13 3.81 1.52 -18.85
C PHE A 13 4.02 2.27 -20.17
N LEU A 14 3.02 3.10 -20.51
CA LEU A 14 3.08 4.14 -21.54
C LEU A 14 2.39 5.38 -20.99
N ASP A 15 3.09 6.51 -20.97
CA ASP A 15 2.61 7.79 -20.42
C ASP A 15 1.99 7.63 -19.00
N PHE A 16 2.69 6.91 -18.13
CA PHE A 16 2.23 6.63 -16.77
C PHE A 16 2.72 7.67 -15.78
N GLN A 17 1.85 8.07 -14.85
CA GLN A 17 2.15 9.05 -13.81
C GLN A 17 1.52 8.62 -12.49
N LEU A 18 2.25 8.86 -11.39
CA LEU A 18 1.82 8.52 -10.04
C LEU A 18 2.42 9.50 -9.03
N ASP A 19 1.60 10.29 -8.33
CA ASP A 19 2.11 11.04 -7.17
C ASP A 19 2.17 10.14 -5.94
N VAL A 20 3.23 10.34 -5.15
CA VAL A 20 3.61 9.51 -4.02
C VAL A 20 3.50 10.34 -2.74
N PRO A 21 2.40 10.22 -1.97
CA PRO A 21 2.30 10.80 -0.63
C PRO A 21 3.24 10.10 0.38
N PRO A 22 3.33 10.56 1.65
CA PRO A 22 4.13 9.89 2.68
C PRO A 22 3.80 8.41 2.88
N PHE A 23 2.52 8.03 2.77
CA PHE A 23 2.06 6.64 2.73
C PHE A 23 1.17 6.41 1.51
N LEU A 24 1.49 5.42 0.69
CA LEU A 24 0.72 5.05 -0.49
C LEU A 24 0.48 3.53 -0.57
N ALA A 25 -0.77 3.12 -0.69
CA ALA A 25 -1.16 1.75 -1.02
C ALA A 25 -1.55 1.65 -2.50
N VAL A 26 -0.81 0.83 -3.24
CA VAL A 26 -1.04 0.51 -4.66
C VAL A 26 -1.70 -0.86 -4.74
N ILE A 27 -2.99 -0.86 -5.06
CA ILE A 27 -3.84 -2.06 -5.07
C ILE A 27 -4.16 -2.47 -6.51
N GLY A 28 -4.25 -3.77 -6.79
CA GLY A 28 -4.70 -4.22 -8.10
C GLY A 28 -4.63 -5.73 -8.25
N ARG A 29 -5.27 -6.26 -9.29
CA ARG A 29 -5.22 -7.69 -9.61
C ARG A 29 -3.79 -8.11 -10.01
N ASN A 30 -3.55 -9.41 -10.06
CA ASN A 30 -2.32 -9.94 -10.64
C ASN A 30 -2.17 -9.45 -12.09
N ALA A 31 -0.93 -9.24 -12.52
CA ALA A 31 -0.61 -8.68 -13.84
C ALA A 31 -1.10 -7.25 -14.12
N SER A 32 -1.55 -6.49 -13.12
CA SER A 32 -1.94 -5.09 -13.32
C SER A 32 -0.77 -4.10 -13.45
N GLY A 33 0.46 -4.53 -13.18
CA GLY A 33 1.67 -3.71 -13.28
C GLY A 33 2.30 -3.29 -11.94
N LYS A 34 1.78 -3.77 -10.80
CA LYS A 34 2.35 -3.50 -9.46
C LYS A 34 3.84 -3.86 -9.34
N SER A 35 4.22 -5.07 -9.73
CA SER A 35 5.63 -5.50 -9.72
C SER A 35 6.48 -4.72 -10.72
N ASN A 36 5.91 -4.38 -11.89
CA ASN A 36 6.57 -3.55 -12.89
C ASN A 36 6.82 -2.12 -12.36
N LEU A 37 5.93 -1.56 -11.53
CA LEU A 37 6.12 -0.25 -10.91
C LEU A 37 7.36 -0.26 -10.01
N LEU A 38 7.52 -1.30 -9.20
CA LEU A 38 8.69 -1.46 -8.33
C LEU A 38 9.96 -1.72 -9.13
N ASP A 39 9.88 -2.51 -10.21
CA ASP A 39 11.01 -2.73 -11.12
C ASP A 39 11.43 -1.43 -11.82
N ALA A 40 10.47 -0.61 -12.26
CA ALA A 40 10.71 0.69 -12.88
C ALA A 40 11.40 1.66 -11.91
N LEU A 41 10.92 1.72 -10.66
CA LEU A 41 11.52 2.53 -9.61
C LEU A 41 12.97 2.10 -9.33
N MET A 42 13.21 0.80 -9.12
CA MET A 42 14.56 0.27 -8.91
C MET A 42 15.49 0.56 -10.08
N PHE A 43 15.00 0.40 -11.31
CA PHE A 43 15.76 0.71 -12.52
C PHE A 43 16.13 2.19 -12.59
N ALA A 44 15.14 3.08 -12.43
CA ALA A 44 15.35 4.53 -12.51
C ALA A 44 16.32 5.02 -11.42
N VAL A 45 16.19 4.51 -10.20
CA VAL A 45 17.10 4.82 -9.09
C VAL A 45 18.52 4.35 -9.41
N ALA A 46 18.69 3.12 -9.89
CA ALA A 46 20.00 2.57 -10.23
C ALA A 46 20.70 3.39 -11.34
N VAL A 47 19.96 3.78 -12.38
CA VAL A 47 20.48 4.66 -13.45
C VAL A 47 20.87 6.03 -12.88
N ALA A 48 20.03 6.63 -12.03
CA ALA A 48 20.28 7.93 -11.43
C ALA A 48 21.53 7.96 -10.55
N ARG A 49 21.78 6.87 -9.80
CA ARG A 49 23.01 6.68 -9.00
C ARG A 49 24.27 6.47 -9.85
N GLY A 50 24.09 6.09 -11.13
CA GLY A 50 25.21 5.74 -11.99
C GLY A 50 25.69 4.29 -11.84
N ASP A 51 24.83 3.40 -11.35
CA ASP A 51 25.11 1.98 -11.32
C ASP A 51 25.36 1.47 -12.75
N ARG A 52 26.08 0.35 -12.87
CA ARG A 52 26.28 -0.25 -14.19
C ARG A 52 24.91 -0.63 -14.74
N LEU A 53 24.64 -0.28 -16.00
CA LEU A 53 23.34 -0.59 -16.63
C LEU A 53 23.00 -2.08 -16.60
N VAL A 54 24.00 -2.97 -16.60
CA VAL A 54 23.77 -4.42 -16.46
C VAL A 54 23.20 -4.77 -15.08
N ASP A 55 23.71 -4.13 -14.02
CA ASP A 55 23.24 -4.34 -12.66
C ASP A 55 21.83 -3.74 -12.49
N ALA A 56 21.57 -2.56 -13.07
CA ALA A 56 20.25 -1.94 -13.11
C ALA A 56 19.20 -2.81 -13.84
N VAL A 57 19.55 -3.38 -15.00
CA VAL A 57 18.69 -4.32 -15.75
C VAL A 57 18.40 -5.57 -14.92
N THR A 58 19.42 -6.12 -14.26
CA THR A 58 19.27 -7.31 -13.42
C THR A 58 18.34 -7.05 -12.23
N ALA A 59 18.50 -5.91 -11.55
CA ALA A 59 17.63 -5.49 -10.45
C ALA A 59 16.15 -5.33 -10.88
N ALA A 60 15.93 -4.94 -12.14
CA ALA A 60 14.61 -4.76 -12.74
C ALA A 60 13.96 -6.05 -13.26
N ARG A 61 14.53 -7.24 -13.00
CA ARG A 61 14.00 -8.55 -13.40
C ARG A 61 13.74 -8.66 -14.92
N GLY A 62 14.81 -8.75 -15.71
CA GLY A 62 14.72 -9.01 -17.15
C GLY A 62 16.05 -8.89 -17.89
N ASP A 63 15.99 -8.99 -19.21
CA ASP A 63 17.05 -8.54 -20.12
C ASP A 63 16.76 -7.12 -20.65
N ALA A 64 17.77 -6.46 -21.23
CA ALA A 64 17.65 -5.08 -21.68
C ALA A 64 16.50 -4.85 -22.68
N ALA A 65 16.25 -5.79 -23.59
CA ALA A 65 15.18 -5.67 -24.58
C ALA A 65 13.79 -5.90 -23.96
N SER A 66 13.71 -6.78 -22.94
CA SER A 66 12.47 -7.06 -22.20
C SER A 66 11.97 -5.90 -21.34
N LEU A 67 12.83 -4.93 -21.03
CA LEU A 67 12.44 -3.73 -20.30
C LEU A 67 11.62 -2.76 -21.16
N PHE A 68 11.77 -2.80 -22.49
CA PHE A 68 11.01 -1.92 -23.37
C PHE A 68 9.57 -2.43 -23.56
N HIS A 69 8.62 -1.49 -23.55
CA HIS A 69 7.22 -1.80 -23.77
C HIS A 69 7.01 -2.46 -25.13
N ARG A 70 6.26 -3.57 -25.14
CA ARG A 70 5.92 -4.33 -26.35
C ARG A 70 4.46 -4.15 -26.74
N ARG A 71 4.24 -4.00 -28.04
CA ARG A 71 2.91 -3.95 -28.68
C ARG A 71 2.44 -5.35 -29.05
N THR A 72 1.15 -5.49 -29.39
CA THR A 72 0.55 -6.78 -29.76
C THR A 72 1.10 -7.38 -31.06
N ASP A 73 1.70 -6.56 -31.92
CA ASP A 73 2.38 -7.01 -33.15
C ASP A 73 3.82 -7.51 -32.90
N GLY A 74 4.26 -7.54 -31.63
CA GLY A 74 5.59 -7.95 -31.21
C GLY A 74 6.65 -6.85 -31.29
N THR A 75 6.32 -5.66 -31.82
CA THR A 75 7.25 -4.53 -31.87
C THR A 75 7.44 -3.92 -30.48
N ALA A 76 8.67 -3.53 -30.16
CA ALA A 76 8.97 -2.76 -28.96
C ALA A 76 9.00 -1.25 -29.28
N VAL A 77 8.78 -0.42 -28.26
CA VAL A 77 9.09 1.01 -28.36
C VAL A 77 10.61 1.20 -28.45
N GLU A 78 11.05 2.21 -29.18
CA GLU A 78 12.49 2.47 -29.39
C GLU A 78 13.16 3.14 -28.19
N ARG A 79 12.37 3.82 -27.35
CA ARG A 79 12.82 4.64 -26.24
C ARG A 79 11.97 4.37 -25.00
N MET A 80 12.59 4.45 -23.84
CA MET A 80 11.91 4.50 -22.55
C MET A 80 12.40 5.70 -21.76
N ARG A 81 11.52 6.29 -20.96
CA ARG A 81 11.77 7.51 -20.18
C ARG A 81 11.30 7.30 -18.75
N PHE A 82 12.06 7.89 -17.83
CA PHE A 82 11.70 7.97 -16.42
C PHE A 82 11.83 9.41 -15.97
N ALA A 83 10.91 9.85 -15.13
CA ALA A 83 11.07 11.06 -14.34
C ALA A 83 10.69 10.83 -12.88
N LEU A 84 11.51 11.39 -11.99
CA LEU A 84 11.27 11.36 -10.55
C LEU A 84 11.27 12.81 -10.04
N GLU A 85 10.22 13.19 -9.34
CA GLU A 85 10.16 14.49 -8.66
C GLU A 85 10.46 14.30 -7.17
N PHE A 86 11.20 15.24 -6.60
CA PHE A 86 11.65 15.20 -5.21
C PHE A 86 11.26 16.48 -4.48
N SER A 87 10.97 16.33 -3.19
CA SER A 87 10.93 17.41 -2.22
C SER A 87 11.96 17.17 -1.11
N LEU A 88 12.94 18.07 -1.03
CA LEU A 88 14.01 18.12 -0.04
C LEU A 88 13.58 19.00 1.13
N SER A 89 14.00 18.69 2.36
CA SER A 89 13.85 19.69 3.44
C SER A 89 14.87 20.77 3.30
N ARG A 90 14.58 21.88 3.97
CA ARG A 90 15.56 22.92 4.17
C ARG A 90 16.78 22.42 4.94
N ALA A 91 16.56 21.69 6.03
CA ALA A 91 17.62 21.07 6.82
C ALA A 91 18.51 20.09 6.01
N ASP A 92 17.93 19.31 5.09
CA ASP A 92 18.69 18.40 4.22
C ASP A 92 19.66 19.16 3.30
N LEU A 93 19.29 20.38 2.90
CA LEU A 93 20.14 21.26 2.11
C LEU A 93 21.17 21.97 2.99
N ASP A 94 20.75 22.53 4.13
CA ASP A 94 21.64 23.25 5.06
C ASP A 94 22.76 22.35 5.62
N ALA A 95 22.48 21.05 5.78
CA ALA A 95 23.48 20.07 6.22
C ALA A 95 24.59 19.79 5.18
N ARG A 96 24.38 20.15 3.91
CA ARG A 96 25.25 19.78 2.78
C ARG A 96 25.77 20.98 1.98
N VAL A 97 25.11 22.12 2.12
CA VAL A 97 25.39 23.37 1.41
C VAL A 97 25.60 24.47 2.47
N PRO A 98 26.58 25.38 2.31
CA PRO A 98 26.68 26.56 3.16
C PRO A 98 25.36 27.35 3.20
N GLU A 99 24.96 27.80 4.39
CA GLU A 99 23.66 28.46 4.65
C GLU A 99 23.32 29.60 3.68
N GLU A 100 24.33 30.41 3.31
CA GLU A 100 24.20 31.52 2.35
C GLU A 100 23.80 31.08 0.93
N GLU A 101 24.22 29.89 0.51
CA GLU A 101 23.85 29.28 -0.77
C GLU A 101 22.51 28.55 -0.66
N THR A 102 22.22 27.94 0.50
CA THR A 102 20.97 27.21 0.72
C THR A 102 19.74 28.09 0.61
N GLU A 103 19.79 29.34 1.08
CA GLU A 103 18.71 30.35 0.95
C GLU A 103 18.24 30.55 -0.49
N ARG A 104 19.11 30.28 -1.45
CA ARG A 104 18.85 30.52 -2.88
C ARG A 104 18.46 29.24 -3.63
N LEU A 105 18.57 28.07 -3.00
CA LEU A 105 18.27 26.80 -3.63
C LEU A 105 16.79 26.41 -3.48
N PRO A 106 16.14 25.95 -4.56
CA PRO A 106 14.78 25.41 -4.48
C PRO A 106 14.79 24.08 -3.72
N THR A 107 13.68 23.78 -3.06
CA THR A 107 13.47 22.51 -2.34
C THR A 107 12.82 21.43 -3.20
N SER A 108 12.38 21.76 -4.41
CA SER A 108 11.69 20.86 -5.33
C SER A 108 12.52 20.64 -6.60
N TRP A 109 12.81 19.37 -6.90
CA TRP A 109 13.72 18.94 -7.96
C TRP A 109 13.09 17.86 -8.82
N ARG A 110 13.60 17.70 -10.03
CA ARG A 110 13.18 16.69 -11.00
C ARG A 110 14.40 16.04 -11.63
N TYR A 111 14.43 14.72 -11.59
CA TYR A 111 15.33 13.87 -12.34
C TYR A 111 14.60 13.37 -13.58
N GLU A 112 15.25 13.40 -14.74
CA GLU A 112 14.75 12.80 -15.97
C GLU A 112 15.86 12.00 -16.66
N THR A 113 15.50 10.83 -17.20
CA THR A 113 16.40 10.07 -18.07
C THR A 113 15.64 9.43 -19.23
N GLU A 114 16.26 9.44 -20.41
CA GLU A 114 15.81 8.73 -21.59
C GLU A 114 16.84 7.68 -21.99
N LEU A 115 16.37 6.46 -22.26
CA LEU A 115 17.20 5.37 -22.72
C LEU A 115 16.67 4.80 -24.03
N ARG A 116 17.57 4.27 -24.86
CA ARG A 116 17.24 3.58 -26.10
C ARG A 116 18.04 2.30 -26.26
N LEU A 117 17.47 1.36 -26.99
CA LEU A 117 18.18 0.15 -27.41
C LEU A 117 18.83 0.38 -28.78
N MET A 118 20.16 0.24 -28.87
CA MET A 118 20.90 0.37 -30.13
C MET A 118 21.41 -0.99 -30.60
N PRO A 119 21.27 -1.33 -31.90
CA PRO A 119 21.96 -2.48 -32.47
C PRO A 119 23.47 -2.20 -32.58
N ARG A 120 24.30 -3.11 -32.08
CA ARG A 120 25.77 -3.10 -32.22
C ARG A 120 26.26 -4.47 -32.68
N GLY A 121 26.37 -4.63 -34.01
CA GLY A 121 26.70 -5.91 -34.62
C GLY A 121 25.58 -6.94 -34.39
N LYS A 122 25.90 -8.05 -33.71
CA LYS A 122 24.93 -9.12 -33.36
C LYS A 122 24.30 -8.94 -31.97
N ARG A 123 24.59 -7.85 -31.26
CA ARG A 123 24.08 -7.59 -29.91
C ARG A 123 23.28 -6.30 -29.86
N GLU A 124 22.36 -6.24 -28.92
CA GLU A 124 21.63 -5.03 -28.57
C GLU A 124 22.26 -4.39 -27.33
N VAL A 125 22.27 -3.06 -27.34
CA VAL A 125 23.01 -2.24 -26.38
C VAL A 125 22.07 -1.22 -25.78
N LEU A 126 21.90 -1.27 -24.46
CA LEU A 126 21.17 -0.22 -23.76
C LEU A 126 22.05 1.02 -23.62
N GLN A 127 21.52 2.18 -23.99
CA GLN A 127 22.22 3.45 -23.91
C GLN A 127 21.33 4.54 -23.33
N VAL A 128 21.88 5.32 -22.40
CA VAL A 128 21.30 6.59 -21.95
C VAL A 128 21.49 7.64 -23.04
N VAL A 129 20.38 8.18 -23.55
CA VAL A 129 20.33 9.21 -24.59
C VAL A 129 20.46 10.60 -23.97
N GLU A 130 19.71 10.81 -22.89
CA GLU A 130 19.62 12.07 -22.18
C GLU A 130 19.41 11.80 -20.69
N GLU A 131 19.99 12.64 -19.85
CA GLU A 131 19.81 12.60 -18.40
C GLU A 131 19.96 14.01 -17.84
N SER A 132 19.03 14.42 -16.97
CA SER A 132 19.05 15.75 -16.39
C SER A 132 18.53 15.78 -14.95
N PHE A 133 19.04 16.73 -14.17
CA PHE A 133 18.49 17.15 -12.89
C PHE A 133 18.16 18.63 -13.00
N SER A 134 16.93 19.01 -12.65
CA SER A 134 16.47 20.41 -12.76
C SER A 134 15.54 20.79 -11.60
N PRO A 135 15.50 22.07 -11.21
CA PRO A 135 14.55 22.54 -10.21
C PRO A 135 13.13 22.67 -10.80
N LEU A 136 12.11 22.25 -10.04
CA LEU A 136 10.70 22.34 -10.47
C LEU A 136 10.18 23.80 -10.44
N ALA A 137 10.72 24.63 -9.56
CA ALA A 137 10.35 26.04 -9.42
C ALA A 137 11.05 26.92 -10.48
N SER A 138 10.65 26.79 -11.75
CA SER A 138 11.08 27.69 -12.85
C SER A 138 10.00 28.69 -13.30
N ARG A 139 8.82 28.71 -12.66
CA ARG A 139 7.86 29.83 -12.77
C ARG A 139 7.95 30.75 -11.55
N GLY A 140 8.91 31.69 -11.54
CA GLY A 140 8.84 32.83 -10.61
C GLY A 140 10.13 33.43 -10.06
N TYR A 141 11.32 32.88 -10.32
CA TYR A 141 12.58 33.47 -9.88
C TYR A 141 13.37 34.06 -11.06
N PRO A 142 13.20 35.36 -11.39
CA PRO A 142 14.01 36.01 -12.41
C PRO A 142 15.45 36.13 -11.89
N GLY A 143 16.36 35.30 -12.41
CA GLY A 143 17.79 35.35 -12.10
C GLY A 143 18.43 33.99 -11.79
N LEU A 144 17.65 32.97 -11.43
CA LEU A 144 18.13 31.59 -11.39
C LEU A 144 18.23 31.10 -12.84
N LYS A 145 19.44 31.17 -13.41
CA LYS A 145 19.75 30.44 -14.65
C LYS A 145 19.32 28.99 -14.41
N HIS A 146 18.67 28.36 -15.38
CA HIS A 146 18.54 26.90 -15.37
C HIS A 146 19.94 26.37 -15.07
N PHE A 147 20.12 25.71 -13.92
CA PHE A 147 21.40 25.06 -13.66
C PHE A 147 21.57 24.08 -14.82
N PRO A 148 22.55 24.29 -15.70
CA PRO A 148 22.68 23.44 -16.86
C PRO A 148 22.82 22.01 -16.33
N PRO A 149 22.14 21.02 -16.95
CA PRO A 149 22.31 19.62 -16.58
C PRO A 149 23.81 19.29 -16.57
N PRO A 150 24.24 18.22 -15.88
CA PRO A 150 25.61 17.78 -16.11
C PRO A 150 25.66 17.49 -17.60
N VAL A 151 26.52 18.19 -18.33
CA VAL A 151 26.68 17.94 -19.75
C VAL A 151 27.31 16.56 -19.87
N MET A 152 26.48 15.52 -19.88
CA MET A 152 26.87 14.18 -20.31
C MET A 152 26.97 14.23 -21.83
N ARG A 153 28.06 14.82 -22.32
CA ARG A 153 28.53 14.51 -23.66
C ARG A 153 29.14 13.12 -23.62
N MET A 154 28.42 12.16 -24.17
CA MET A 154 29.04 10.90 -24.58
C MET A 154 30.21 11.23 -25.51
N ALA A 155 31.42 10.84 -25.12
CA ALA A 155 32.53 10.74 -26.04
C ALA A 155 32.14 9.78 -27.18
N LYS A 156 32.46 10.14 -28.42
CA LYS A 156 32.25 9.27 -29.58
C LYS A 156 32.95 7.94 -29.37
N GLY A 157 32.17 6.86 -29.28
CA GLY A 157 32.63 5.49 -29.54
C GLY A 157 33.32 4.75 -28.39
N VAL A 158 32.68 4.60 -27.23
CA VAL A 158 33.17 3.66 -26.19
C VAL A 158 32.27 2.41 -26.12
N ASP A 159 32.93 1.25 -26.03
CA ASP A 159 32.33 -0.07 -25.87
C ASP A 159 31.53 -0.20 -24.57
N LEU A 160 30.42 -0.93 -24.67
CA LEU A 160 29.67 -1.44 -23.53
C LEU A 160 30.58 -2.15 -22.52
N LEU A 161 30.48 -1.75 -21.24
CA LEU A 161 30.63 -2.53 -19.98
C LEU A 161 31.22 -1.75 -18.80
N ARG A 162 31.58 -0.47 -18.97
CA ARG A 162 31.80 0.48 -17.85
C ARG A 162 31.16 1.80 -18.23
N ILE A 163 30.27 2.32 -17.38
CA ILE A 163 30.20 3.78 -17.24
C ILE A 163 31.58 4.13 -16.67
N PRO A 164 32.47 4.84 -17.39
CA PRO A 164 33.78 5.17 -16.85
C PRO A 164 33.52 5.97 -15.59
N ASP A 165 33.96 5.43 -14.45
CA ASP A 165 33.96 6.01 -13.11
C ASP A 165 33.06 7.25 -12.99
N ARG A 166 31.73 7.00 -12.92
CA ARG A 166 30.80 7.99 -12.38
C ARG A 166 31.12 8.03 -10.88
N ALA A 167 32.18 8.74 -10.50
CA ALA A 167 32.09 9.44 -9.25
C ALA A 167 30.88 10.37 -9.43
N LEU A 168 29.71 9.99 -8.88
CA LEU A 168 28.83 11.01 -8.30
C LEU A 168 29.81 11.94 -7.59
N PRO A 169 29.91 13.23 -7.96
CA PRO A 169 31.05 14.05 -7.56
C PRO A 169 31.26 13.88 -6.06
N HIS A 170 32.26 13.10 -5.66
CA HIS A 170 32.56 12.96 -4.24
C HIS A 170 32.85 14.38 -3.77
N ALA A 171 32.40 14.69 -2.55
CA ALA A 171 32.29 16.02 -1.96
C ALA A 171 33.61 16.84 -1.86
N GLY A 172 34.66 16.49 -2.60
CA GLY A 172 35.98 17.11 -2.55
C GLY A 172 36.28 18.15 -3.63
N GLU A 173 35.76 18.05 -4.86
CA GLU A 173 36.38 18.83 -5.97
C GLU A 173 35.46 19.70 -6.82
N ASN A 174 34.14 19.58 -6.74
CA ASN A 174 33.24 20.41 -7.56
C ASN A 174 32.02 20.92 -6.77
N ARG A 175 32.15 22.10 -6.16
CA ARG A 175 31.10 22.77 -5.37
C ARG A 175 29.87 23.19 -6.19
N ASP A 176 29.94 23.13 -7.52
CA ASP A 176 28.88 23.59 -8.43
C ASP A 176 27.67 22.64 -8.53
N TRP A 177 27.62 21.54 -7.75
CA TRP A 177 26.71 20.40 -7.99
C TRP A 177 25.90 19.89 -6.78
N VAL A 178 25.75 20.72 -5.74
CA VAL A 178 25.23 20.28 -4.45
C VAL A 178 23.80 19.72 -4.47
N PRO A 179 22.83 20.25 -5.24
CA PRO A 179 21.47 19.69 -5.25
C PRO A 179 21.36 18.31 -5.90
N GLY A 180 22.20 18.02 -6.90
CA GLY A 180 22.30 16.68 -7.49
C GLY A 180 22.84 15.66 -6.48
N LEU A 181 23.78 16.07 -5.63
CA LEU A 181 24.28 15.25 -4.52
C LEU A 181 23.21 15.01 -3.44
N VAL A 182 22.42 16.03 -3.09
CA VAL A 182 21.33 15.86 -2.12
C VAL A 182 20.24 14.92 -2.66
N CYS A 183 19.94 14.99 -3.96
CA CYS A 183 19.02 14.05 -4.60
C CYS A 183 19.60 12.63 -4.67
N ALA A 184 20.91 12.48 -4.86
CA ALA A 184 21.58 11.18 -4.84
C ALA A 184 21.44 10.48 -3.49
N ASP A 185 21.57 11.19 -2.37
CA ASP A 185 21.37 10.61 -1.04
C ASP A 185 19.90 10.16 -0.82
N GLU A 186 18.92 10.92 -1.32
CA GLU A 186 17.51 10.49 -1.28
C GLU A 186 17.31 9.21 -2.12
N LEU A 187 17.95 9.13 -3.30
CA LEU A 187 17.91 7.95 -4.17
C LEU A 187 18.60 6.73 -3.54
N ASP A 188 19.73 6.93 -2.86
CA ASP A 188 20.43 5.89 -2.10
C ASP A 188 19.60 5.34 -0.96
N SER A 189 18.71 6.17 -0.41
CA SER A 189 17.78 5.76 0.63
C SER A 189 16.52 5.07 0.10
N VAL A 190 16.35 4.87 -1.22
CA VAL A 190 15.24 4.07 -1.75
C VAL A 190 15.52 2.58 -1.51
N ALA A 191 14.58 1.87 -0.88
CA ALA A 191 14.67 0.42 -0.75
C ALA A 191 13.35 -0.23 -1.13
N VAL A 192 13.44 -1.35 -1.84
CA VAL A 192 12.29 -2.18 -2.24
C VAL A 192 12.46 -3.56 -1.59
N LEU A 193 11.51 -3.94 -0.76
CA LEU A 193 11.49 -5.22 -0.06
C LEU A 193 10.58 -6.22 -0.78
N ARG A 194 11.14 -7.41 -1.03
CA ARG A 194 10.54 -8.58 -1.68
C ARG A 194 10.86 -9.79 -0.83
N LEU A 195 10.22 -9.87 0.33
CA LEU A 195 10.69 -10.73 1.41
C LEU A 195 10.45 -12.21 1.13
N GLU A 196 11.54 -12.97 1.11
CA GLU A 196 11.53 -14.42 0.94
C GLU A 196 11.81 -15.11 2.29
N PRO A 197 10.91 -15.97 2.80
CA PRO A 197 11.04 -16.59 4.12
C PRO A 197 12.35 -17.37 4.29
N THR A 198 12.82 -18.03 3.23
CA THR A 198 14.06 -18.80 3.23
C THR A 198 15.31 -17.92 3.36
N GLU A 199 15.28 -16.69 2.85
CA GLU A 199 16.36 -15.72 3.01
C GLU A 199 16.31 -15.04 4.38
N LEU A 200 15.11 -14.74 4.87
CA LEU A 200 14.86 -14.16 6.20
C LEU A 200 15.35 -15.05 7.35
N ALA A 201 15.22 -16.37 7.18
CA ALA A 201 15.64 -17.34 8.19
C ALA A 201 17.16 -17.52 8.28
N ARG A 202 17.93 -17.03 7.29
CA ARG A 202 19.38 -17.28 7.26
C ARG A 202 20.11 -16.57 8.39
N PRO A 203 21.11 -17.23 9.01
CA PRO A 203 22.01 -16.58 9.94
C PRO A 203 22.77 -15.45 9.24
N SER A 204 23.16 -14.44 10.02
CA SER A 204 23.95 -13.30 9.54
C SER A 204 25.42 -13.47 9.97
N PRO A 205 26.41 -13.30 9.07
CA PRO A 205 27.81 -13.39 9.45
C PRO A 205 28.21 -12.27 10.43
N LEU A 206 29.11 -12.57 11.37
CA LEU A 206 29.64 -11.60 12.32
C LEU A 206 30.59 -10.59 11.66
N GLY A 207 30.59 -9.36 12.17
CA GLY A 207 31.58 -8.33 11.84
C GLY A 207 31.43 -7.67 10.47
N HIS A 208 30.36 -7.96 9.73
CA HIS A 208 29.94 -7.14 8.58
C HIS A 208 28.79 -6.24 9.00
N GLU A 209 28.76 -4.98 8.56
CA GLU A 209 27.53 -4.19 8.56
C GLU A 209 26.55 -4.87 7.60
N VAL A 210 25.73 -5.77 8.13
CA VAL A 210 24.75 -6.51 7.32
C VAL A 210 23.51 -5.64 7.19
N GLY A 211 23.44 -4.90 6.09
CA GLY A 211 22.17 -4.33 5.63
C GLY A 211 21.18 -5.43 5.29
N LEU A 212 19.88 -5.17 5.47
CA LEU A 212 18.84 -6.10 5.04
C LEU A 212 18.77 -6.11 3.50
N SER A 213 18.99 -7.26 2.88
CA SER A 213 18.85 -7.38 1.43
C SER A 213 17.39 -7.19 1.00
N PRO A 214 17.11 -6.87 -0.29
CA PRO A 214 15.74 -6.82 -0.80
C PRO A 214 14.93 -8.10 -0.51
N ALA A 215 15.58 -9.26 -0.53
CA ALA A 215 14.95 -10.55 -0.24
C ALA A 215 14.79 -10.85 1.26
N GLY A 216 15.39 -10.04 2.14
CA GLY A 216 15.35 -10.22 3.59
C GLY A 216 16.57 -10.96 4.17
N ALA A 217 17.58 -11.30 3.36
CA ALA A 217 18.81 -11.89 3.87
C ALA A 217 19.52 -10.91 4.81
N GLY A 218 20.07 -11.42 5.91
CA GLY A 218 20.79 -10.60 6.89
C GLY A 218 19.93 -10.04 8.03
N LEU A 219 18.69 -10.50 8.19
CA LEU A 219 17.75 -9.97 9.19
C LEU A 219 18.31 -9.93 10.62
N ALA A 220 18.97 -11.00 11.06
CA ALA A 220 19.51 -11.08 12.42
C ALA A 220 20.61 -10.03 12.66
N GLY A 221 21.55 -9.89 11.73
CA GLY A 221 22.60 -8.87 11.78
C GLY A 221 22.04 -7.46 11.62
N TYR A 222 21.01 -7.28 10.79
CA TYR A 222 20.33 -6.00 10.63
C TYR A 222 19.67 -5.55 11.95
N LEU A 223 18.96 -6.44 12.65
CA LEU A 223 18.39 -6.19 13.97
C LEU A 223 19.47 -5.85 15.01
N GLN A 224 20.60 -6.57 14.99
CA GLN A 224 21.73 -6.27 15.86
C GLN A 224 22.28 -4.86 15.59
N GLY A 225 22.47 -4.49 14.32
CA GLY A 225 22.94 -3.15 13.96
C GLY A 225 21.96 -2.05 14.34
N ILE A 226 20.65 -2.32 14.33
CA ILE A 226 19.64 -1.38 14.84
C ILE A 226 19.76 -1.23 16.36
N VAL A 227 19.95 -2.33 17.10
CA VAL A 227 20.17 -2.30 18.55
C VAL A 227 21.39 -1.46 18.88
N GLU A 228 22.52 -1.73 18.23
CA GLU A 228 23.78 -0.99 18.44
C GLU A 228 23.62 0.50 18.14
N ALA A 229 22.88 0.86 17.09
CA ALA A 229 22.62 2.25 16.73
C ALA A 229 21.63 2.98 17.67
N THR A 230 20.86 2.25 18.49
CA THR A 230 19.82 2.82 19.36
C THR A 230 20.07 2.61 20.85
N ALA A 231 21.08 1.82 21.21
CA ALA A 231 21.42 1.50 22.59
C ALA A 231 21.94 2.74 23.33
N SER A 232 21.60 2.82 24.62
CA SER A 232 22.13 3.82 25.56
C SER A 232 22.24 3.21 26.96
N ASP A 233 22.91 3.90 27.89
CA ASP A 233 23.02 3.45 29.28
C ASP A 233 21.64 3.20 29.93
N ALA A 234 20.63 4.00 29.58
CA ALA A 234 19.27 3.83 30.07
C ALA A 234 18.49 2.73 29.33
N ARG A 235 18.92 2.33 28.13
CA ARG A 235 18.24 1.39 27.22
C ARG A 235 19.27 0.51 26.50
N PRO A 236 19.86 -0.49 27.16
CA PRO A 236 20.95 -1.28 26.60
C PRO A 236 20.55 -2.12 25.37
N GLU A 237 19.27 -2.49 25.25
CA GLU A 237 18.74 -3.26 24.13
C GLU A 237 18.22 -2.40 22.96
N GLY A 238 18.43 -1.09 23.01
CA GLY A 238 17.98 -0.22 21.92
C GLY A 238 16.46 -0.31 21.72
N VAL A 239 16.01 -0.14 20.48
CA VAL A 239 14.58 -0.23 20.08
C VAL A 239 14.02 -1.66 20.09
N LEU A 240 14.84 -2.69 20.33
CA LEU A 240 14.44 -4.09 20.26
C LEU A 240 13.23 -4.44 21.15
N PRO A 241 13.10 -3.96 22.40
CA PRO A 241 11.92 -4.23 23.23
C PRO A 241 10.62 -3.73 22.60
N LEU A 242 10.65 -2.64 21.82
CA LEU A 242 9.48 -2.13 21.11
C LEU A 242 9.10 -3.05 19.95
N ILE A 243 10.09 -3.51 19.17
CA ILE A 243 9.89 -4.49 18.09
C ILE A 243 9.32 -5.80 18.66
N LYS A 244 9.90 -6.30 19.77
CA LYS A 244 9.40 -7.47 20.53
C LYS A 244 7.94 -7.27 20.95
N ALA A 245 7.59 -6.13 21.55
CA ALA A 245 6.23 -5.84 21.98
C ALA A 245 5.23 -5.79 20.82
N ARG A 246 5.62 -5.23 19.66
CA ARG A 246 4.78 -5.21 18.45
C ARG A 246 4.58 -6.61 17.87
N LEU A 247 5.67 -7.36 17.71
CA LEU A 247 5.62 -8.71 17.12
C LEU A 247 4.78 -9.66 17.98
N THR A 248 5.00 -9.69 19.31
CA THR A 248 4.28 -10.57 20.24
C THR A 248 2.79 -10.23 20.35
N ARG A 249 2.40 -8.96 20.12
CA ARG A 249 1.00 -8.55 20.00
C ARG A 249 0.35 -9.11 18.73
N MET A 250 1.09 -9.13 17.63
CA MET A 250 0.59 -9.59 16.32
C MET A 250 0.63 -11.13 16.20
N VAL A 251 1.62 -11.78 16.79
CA VAL A 251 1.87 -13.23 16.70
C VAL A 251 1.84 -13.83 18.10
N ARG A 252 0.65 -14.29 18.52
CA ARG A 252 0.41 -14.78 19.90
C ARG A 252 1.22 -16.03 20.27
N GLU A 253 1.66 -16.79 19.28
CA GLU A 253 2.48 -17.98 19.43
C GLU A 253 3.90 -17.64 19.91
N VAL A 254 4.38 -16.45 19.58
CA VAL A 254 5.69 -15.93 19.98
C VAL A 254 5.53 -15.11 21.27
N THR A 255 6.24 -15.49 22.33
CA THR A 255 6.27 -14.72 23.57
C THR A 255 7.43 -13.73 23.63
N ASP A 256 8.53 -14.06 22.98
CA ASP A 256 9.73 -13.23 22.87
C ASP A 256 10.63 -13.78 21.75
N PHE A 257 11.70 -13.07 21.39
CA PHE A 257 12.78 -13.57 20.57
C PHE A 257 14.10 -12.92 20.95
N ASP A 258 15.21 -13.64 20.79
CA ASP A 258 16.55 -13.12 21.08
C ASP A 258 17.48 -13.25 19.86
N LEU A 259 18.46 -12.35 19.83
CA LEU A 259 19.59 -12.41 18.91
C LEU A 259 20.71 -13.21 19.59
N VAL A 260 20.99 -14.39 19.05
CA VAL A 260 22.01 -15.30 19.58
C VAL A 260 23.26 -15.20 18.71
N THR A 261 24.33 -14.65 19.29
CA THR A 261 25.65 -14.62 18.68
C THR A 261 26.39 -15.93 18.98
N ASP A 262 26.87 -16.61 17.94
CA ASP A 262 27.74 -17.79 18.05
C ASP A 262 29.16 -17.45 17.56
N PRO A 263 30.10 -17.17 18.48
CA PRO A 263 31.48 -16.84 18.12
C PRO A 263 32.24 -17.98 17.44
N LEU A 264 31.85 -19.24 17.68
CA LEU A 264 32.52 -20.40 17.07
C LEU A 264 32.09 -20.58 15.62
N ARG A 265 30.81 -20.35 15.33
CA ARG A 265 30.27 -20.37 13.96
C ARG A 265 30.53 -19.09 13.21
N GLY A 266 30.79 -17.98 13.91
CA GLY A 266 31.01 -16.69 13.30
C GLY A 266 29.71 -16.04 12.82
N ASP A 267 28.56 -16.35 13.43
CA ASP A 267 27.25 -15.90 12.99
C ASP A 267 26.31 -15.42 14.11
N VAL A 268 25.23 -14.74 13.70
CA VAL A 268 24.14 -14.23 14.54
C VAL A 268 22.82 -14.81 14.04
N ARG A 269 22.00 -15.31 14.98
CA ARG A 269 20.78 -16.05 14.70
C ARG A 269 19.59 -15.49 15.47
N LEU A 270 18.40 -15.69 14.94
CA LEU A 270 17.15 -15.43 15.67
C LEU A 270 16.69 -16.69 16.37
N ARG A 271 16.41 -16.56 17.68
CA ARG A 271 15.78 -17.62 18.48
C ARG A 271 14.47 -17.11 19.05
N PHE A 272 13.37 -17.76 18.72
CA PHE A 272 12.04 -17.42 19.21
C PHE A 272 11.70 -18.21 20.47
N MET A 273 11.00 -17.59 21.41
CA MET A 273 10.40 -18.22 22.58
C MET A 273 8.91 -18.43 22.35
N SER A 274 8.37 -19.54 22.86
CA SER A 274 6.97 -19.94 22.71
C SER A 274 6.35 -20.27 24.06
N ARG A 275 5.02 -20.11 24.15
CA ARG A 275 4.23 -20.54 25.32
C ARG A 275 4.19 -22.06 25.50
N HIS A 276 4.36 -22.81 24.42
CA HIS A 276 4.03 -24.24 24.36
C HIS A 276 5.24 -25.16 24.21
N ASN A 277 6.46 -24.61 24.07
CA ASN A 277 7.67 -25.35 23.72
C ASN A 277 8.93 -24.56 24.12
N ALA A 278 10.09 -25.22 24.16
CA ALA A 278 11.38 -24.67 24.63
C ALA A 278 12.02 -23.60 23.73
N GLY A 279 11.23 -22.95 22.86
CA GLY A 279 11.67 -22.07 21.79
C GLY A 279 12.08 -22.81 20.51
N PHE A 280 12.33 -22.05 19.45
CA PHE A 280 12.66 -22.55 18.10
C PHE A 280 13.55 -21.57 17.33
N GLU A 281 14.32 -22.06 16.37
CA GLU A 281 15.19 -21.23 15.51
C GLU A 281 14.40 -20.60 14.35
N ALA A 282 14.99 -19.62 13.66
CA ALA A 282 14.36 -18.88 12.57
C ALA A 282 13.82 -19.79 11.46
N GLU A 283 14.54 -20.85 11.13
CA GLU A 283 14.19 -21.84 10.11
C GLU A 283 12.91 -22.63 10.45
N GLN A 284 12.51 -22.62 11.72
CA GLN A 284 11.31 -23.28 12.23
C GLN A 284 10.15 -22.30 12.45
N ALA A 285 10.39 -21.00 12.28
CA ALA A 285 9.37 -19.97 12.42
C ALA A 285 8.40 -19.99 11.23
N SER A 286 7.15 -19.57 11.45
CA SER A 286 6.22 -19.39 10.32
C SER A 286 6.69 -18.25 9.41
N ASP A 287 6.49 -18.41 8.09
CA ASP A 287 6.85 -17.40 7.08
C ASP A 287 6.32 -16.01 7.43
N GLY A 288 5.07 -15.93 7.89
CA GLY A 288 4.44 -14.68 8.32
C GLY A 288 5.14 -14.03 9.51
N THR A 289 5.66 -14.81 10.46
CA THR A 289 6.41 -14.28 11.62
C THR A 289 7.69 -13.58 11.17
N LEU A 290 8.48 -14.22 10.31
CA LEU A 290 9.74 -13.65 9.82
C LEU A 290 9.50 -12.41 8.96
N ARG A 291 8.47 -12.44 8.09
CA ARG A 291 8.08 -11.29 7.26
C ARG A 291 7.65 -10.10 8.13
N LEU A 292 6.80 -10.34 9.12
CA LEU A 292 6.38 -9.31 10.07
C LEU A 292 7.58 -8.72 10.82
N LEU A 293 8.48 -9.58 11.33
CA LEU A 293 9.68 -9.13 12.03
C LEU A 293 10.58 -8.26 11.14
N ALA A 294 10.83 -8.67 9.89
CA ALA A 294 11.63 -7.87 8.96
C ALA A 294 11.00 -6.52 8.61
N MET A 295 9.69 -6.49 8.36
CA MET A 295 9.00 -5.22 8.09
C MET A 295 9.02 -4.31 9.32
N LEU A 296 8.81 -4.84 10.53
CA LEU A 296 8.97 -4.08 11.77
C LEU A 296 10.42 -3.59 11.93
N ALA A 297 11.42 -4.43 11.70
CA ALA A 297 12.83 -4.04 11.80
C ALA A 297 13.14 -2.82 10.93
N VAL A 298 12.68 -2.82 9.67
CA VAL A 298 12.93 -1.72 8.73
C VAL A 298 12.13 -0.46 9.10
N LEU A 299 10.88 -0.62 9.55
CA LEU A 299 10.04 0.51 9.96
C LEU A 299 10.59 1.23 11.21
N TYR A 300 11.15 0.46 12.15
CA TYR A 300 11.74 0.95 13.40
C TYR A 300 13.24 1.27 13.30
N ASP A 301 13.88 1.18 12.12
CA ASP A 301 15.27 1.61 11.97
C ASP A 301 15.35 3.15 11.93
N PRO A 302 15.99 3.80 12.91
CA PRO A 302 16.11 5.26 12.97
C PRO A 302 16.95 5.85 11.85
N ARG A 303 17.80 5.05 11.21
CA ARG A 303 18.66 5.48 10.11
C ARG A 303 17.90 5.48 8.79
N ARG A 304 16.75 4.80 8.72
CA ARG A 304 15.94 4.68 7.50
C ARG A 304 15.32 6.04 7.15
N ARG A 305 15.68 6.53 5.96
CA ARG A 305 15.14 7.73 5.29
C ARG A 305 14.63 7.36 3.89
N GLY A 306 13.94 8.29 3.24
CA GLY A 306 13.43 8.14 1.87
C GLY A 306 12.37 7.07 1.70
N LEU A 307 12.23 6.56 0.47
CA LEU A 307 11.14 5.66 0.08
C LEU A 307 11.45 4.20 0.42
N LEU A 308 10.59 3.59 1.24
CA LEU A 308 10.48 2.16 1.50
C LEU A 308 9.29 1.60 0.71
N ALA A 309 9.55 0.82 -0.33
CA ALA A 309 8.52 0.06 -1.01
C ALA A 309 8.46 -1.37 -0.49
N ILE A 310 7.27 -1.89 -0.20
CA ILE A 310 7.05 -3.26 0.28
C ILE A 310 6.14 -3.97 -0.73
N GLU A 311 6.65 -5.02 -1.36
CA GLU A 311 5.90 -5.84 -2.32
C GLU A 311 5.11 -6.92 -1.58
N GLU A 312 3.79 -6.93 -1.77
CA GLU A 312 2.85 -7.94 -1.27
C GLU A 312 3.06 -8.33 0.21
N PRO A 313 2.94 -7.37 1.16
CA PRO A 313 3.12 -7.64 2.58
C PRO A 313 2.10 -8.65 3.15
N GLU A 314 1.00 -8.91 2.43
CA GLU A 314 0.02 -9.94 2.77
C GLU A 314 0.54 -11.37 2.63
N ASN A 315 1.60 -11.59 1.83
CA ASN A 315 2.04 -12.95 1.50
C ASN A 315 2.46 -13.68 2.79
N GLY A 316 1.80 -14.81 3.09
CA GLY A 316 2.06 -15.62 4.28
C GLY A 316 1.66 -14.96 5.61
N VAL A 317 0.97 -13.80 5.58
CA VAL A 317 0.55 -13.05 6.76
C VAL A 317 -0.97 -13.09 6.88
N PHE A 318 -1.46 -13.43 8.08
CA PHE A 318 -2.90 -13.46 8.36
C PHE A 318 -3.51 -12.04 8.29
N PRO A 319 -4.72 -11.85 7.71
CA PRO A 319 -5.31 -10.53 7.44
C PRO A 319 -5.29 -9.53 8.61
N GLU A 320 -5.59 -9.97 9.83
CA GLU A 320 -5.65 -9.15 11.03
C GLU A 320 -4.27 -8.61 11.40
N ARG A 321 -3.22 -9.41 11.19
CA ARG A 321 -1.83 -9.01 11.40
C ARG A 321 -1.39 -8.00 10.34
N LEU A 322 -1.84 -8.18 9.11
CA LEU A 322 -1.62 -7.22 8.03
C LEU A 322 -2.27 -5.87 8.34
N ARG A 323 -3.50 -5.85 8.87
CA ARG A 323 -4.17 -4.59 9.29
C ARG A 323 -3.33 -3.82 10.31
N ASP A 324 -2.83 -4.52 11.33
CA ASP A 324 -1.98 -3.92 12.36
C ASP A 324 -0.65 -3.42 11.79
N LEU A 325 -0.02 -4.18 10.90
CA LEU A 325 1.22 -3.77 10.23
C LEU A 325 1.03 -2.50 9.41
N ILE A 326 -0.04 -2.43 8.61
CA ILE A 326 -0.32 -1.28 7.74
C ILE A 326 -0.60 -0.02 8.57
N ARG A 327 -1.30 -0.15 9.71
CA ARG A 327 -1.46 0.95 10.66
C ARG A 327 -0.11 1.44 11.17
N ILE A 328 0.74 0.53 11.64
CA ILE A 328 2.09 0.88 12.11
C ILE A 328 2.88 1.58 11.00
N ALA A 329 2.94 1.01 9.80
CA ALA A 329 3.69 1.58 8.69
C ALA A 329 3.22 3.01 8.33
N ARG A 330 1.91 3.25 8.40
CA ARG A 330 1.32 4.56 8.16
C ARG A 330 1.60 5.54 9.30
N ASP A 331 1.48 5.10 10.55
CA ASP A 331 1.76 5.93 11.72
C ASP A 331 3.25 6.33 11.74
N GLU A 332 4.17 5.42 11.38
CA GLU A 332 5.61 5.71 11.27
C GLU A 332 5.97 6.73 10.18
N THR A 333 5.09 6.97 9.21
CA THR A 333 5.25 8.04 8.20
C THR A 333 4.80 9.40 8.71
N ARG A 334 4.00 9.43 9.79
CA ARG A 334 3.31 10.63 10.31
C ARG A 334 3.89 11.10 11.65
N GLU A 335 4.15 10.16 12.54
CA GLU A 335 4.51 10.40 13.94
C GLU A 335 5.79 9.63 14.27
N ARG A 336 6.89 10.37 14.41
CA ARG A 336 8.19 9.84 14.85
C ARG A 336 8.64 10.46 16.17
N ASP A 337 7.68 10.83 17.01
CA ASP A 337 7.95 11.39 18.34
C ASP A 337 8.76 10.42 19.21
N TRP A 338 8.55 9.12 19.02
CA TRP A 338 9.40 8.13 19.66
C TRP A 338 10.85 8.23 19.17
N LEU A 339 11.14 8.51 17.90
CA LEU A 339 12.53 8.70 17.43
C LEU A 339 13.22 9.92 18.04
N ARG A 340 12.48 11.00 18.31
CA ARG A 340 13.02 12.16 19.04
C ARG A 340 13.51 11.78 20.44
N ALA A 341 12.91 10.76 21.06
CA ALA A 341 13.36 10.27 22.36
C ALA A 341 14.58 9.33 22.29
N TRP A 342 15.09 9.02 21.09
CA TRP A 342 16.21 8.12 20.83
C TRP A 342 17.30 8.75 19.94
N ARG A 343 17.10 9.99 19.48
CA ARG A 343 18.05 10.82 18.72
C ARG A 343 18.17 12.22 19.34
N ASP A 344 19.15 12.99 18.87
CA ASP A 344 19.31 14.40 19.24
C ASP A 344 18.03 15.22 18.94
N PRO A 345 17.49 15.98 19.90
CA PRO A 345 16.32 16.85 19.71
C PRO A 345 16.43 17.85 18.54
N ASP A 346 17.66 18.24 18.16
CA ASP A 346 17.93 19.14 17.04
C ASP A 346 17.94 18.44 15.67
N ASP A 347 17.84 17.11 15.61
CA ASP A 347 17.74 16.38 14.35
C ASP A 347 16.32 16.52 13.79
N SER A 348 16.18 17.19 12.65
CA SER A 348 14.92 17.25 11.91
C SER A 348 14.59 15.87 11.34
N VAL A 349 13.96 15.01 12.15
CA VAL A 349 13.65 13.63 11.75
C VAL A 349 12.54 13.64 10.69
N ARG A 350 12.93 13.49 9.42
CA ARG A 350 12.00 13.07 8.37
C ARG A 350 11.74 11.57 8.50
N GLY A 351 10.47 11.18 8.52
CA GLY A 351 10.09 9.78 8.45
C GLY A 351 10.37 9.16 7.08
N ALA A 352 10.49 7.84 7.07
CA ALA A 352 10.50 7.09 5.83
C ALA A 352 9.15 7.27 5.13
N GLN A 353 9.21 7.50 3.83
CA GLN A 353 8.04 7.40 2.97
C GLN A 353 7.77 5.91 2.72
N VAL A 354 6.51 5.47 2.75
CA VAL A 354 6.16 4.06 2.59
C VAL A 354 5.24 3.88 1.39
N LEU A 355 5.59 2.97 0.49
CA LEU A 355 4.76 2.50 -0.60
C LEU A 355 4.51 1.00 -0.43
N VAL A 356 3.26 0.58 -0.49
CA VAL A 356 2.90 -0.84 -0.42
C VAL A 356 2.25 -1.24 -1.73
N THR A 357 2.64 -2.35 -2.34
CA THR A 357 1.87 -2.97 -3.42
C THR A 357 1.14 -4.19 -2.89
N SER A 358 -0.16 -4.31 -3.21
CA SER A 358 -0.98 -5.39 -2.67
C SER A 358 -2.08 -5.81 -3.63
N HIS A 359 -2.51 -7.06 -3.54
CA HIS A 359 -3.76 -7.55 -4.13
C HIS A 359 -4.83 -7.81 -3.07
N SER A 360 -4.51 -7.59 -1.79
CA SER A 360 -5.40 -7.86 -0.65
C SER A 360 -6.44 -6.75 -0.46
N PRO A 361 -7.75 -7.07 -0.44
CA PRO A 361 -8.80 -6.09 -0.16
C PRO A 361 -8.72 -5.57 1.29
N VAL A 362 -8.02 -6.27 2.18
CA VAL A 362 -7.85 -5.90 3.60
C VAL A 362 -7.25 -4.49 3.75
N LEU A 363 -6.41 -4.05 2.81
CA LEU A 363 -5.84 -2.70 2.83
C LEU A 363 -6.92 -1.62 2.66
N LEU A 364 -8.03 -1.91 1.98
CA LEU A 364 -9.12 -0.96 1.79
C LEU A 364 -9.88 -0.65 3.08
N ASP A 365 -9.81 -1.54 4.07
CA ASP A 365 -10.44 -1.34 5.39
C ASP A 365 -9.62 -0.42 6.30
N VAL A 366 -8.32 -0.30 6.04
CA VAL A 366 -7.36 0.34 6.94
C VAL A 366 -6.78 1.63 6.34
N VAL A 367 -6.62 1.68 5.03
CA VAL A 367 -6.01 2.80 4.32
C VAL A 367 -7.11 3.74 3.82
N PRO A 368 -7.05 5.05 4.16
CA PRO A 368 -7.95 6.04 3.59
C PRO A 368 -7.92 6.08 2.06
N ARG A 369 -9.06 6.36 1.43
CA ARG A 369 -9.21 6.36 -0.03
C ARG A 369 -8.21 7.26 -0.77
N ASN A 370 -7.86 8.41 -0.20
CA ASN A 370 -6.90 9.35 -0.79
C ASN A 370 -5.43 8.86 -0.74
N GLU A 371 -5.15 7.80 0.02
CA GLU A 371 -3.85 7.13 0.10
C GLU A 371 -3.85 5.80 -0.68
N VAL A 372 -4.92 5.50 -1.44
CA VAL A 372 -5.07 4.30 -2.26
C VAL A 372 -5.08 4.64 -3.75
N VAL A 373 -4.28 3.91 -4.51
CA VAL A 373 -4.29 3.92 -5.99
C VAL A 373 -4.56 2.51 -6.50
N PHE A 374 -5.49 2.39 -7.44
CA PHE A 374 -5.69 1.15 -8.18
C PHE A 374 -4.81 1.14 -9.43
N LEU A 375 -4.08 0.03 -9.62
CA LEU A 375 -3.48 -0.29 -10.92
C LEU A 375 -4.33 -1.33 -11.64
N GLU A 376 -4.63 -1.04 -12.89
CA GLU A 376 -5.37 -1.91 -13.79
C GLU A 376 -4.66 -2.03 -15.15
N SER A 377 -4.86 -3.17 -15.81
CA SER A 377 -4.41 -3.37 -17.19
C SER A 377 -5.53 -2.93 -18.13
N ALA A 378 -5.20 -2.06 -19.08
CA ALA A 378 -6.12 -1.56 -20.09
C ALA A 378 -5.51 -1.78 -21.48
N THR A 379 -6.33 -2.03 -22.49
CA THR A 379 -5.83 -2.07 -23.87
C THR A 379 -5.87 -0.68 -24.48
N ARG A 380 -4.70 -0.14 -24.86
CA ARG A 380 -4.60 1.09 -25.63
C ARG A 380 -4.78 0.74 -27.11
N VAL A 381 -5.83 1.26 -27.73
CA VAL A 381 -6.09 1.16 -29.17
C VAL A 381 -5.88 2.56 -29.77
N GLY A 382 -4.93 2.71 -30.68
CA GLY A 382 -4.57 4.00 -31.29
C GLY A 382 -4.72 3.97 -32.80
N GLY A 383 -5.21 5.06 -33.39
CA GLY A 383 -5.51 5.19 -34.83
C GLY A 383 -4.28 5.10 -35.73
N GLY A 384 -3.88 3.86 -36.06
CA GLY A 384 -2.76 3.54 -36.96
C GLY A 384 -1.53 2.89 -36.30
N VAL A 385 -1.55 2.68 -34.98
CA VAL A 385 -0.48 1.98 -34.23
C VAL A 385 -1.05 0.69 -33.64
N ALA A 386 -0.27 -0.40 -33.65
CA ALA A 386 -0.68 -1.66 -33.05
C ALA A 386 -1.10 -1.47 -31.58
N SER A 387 -2.16 -2.16 -31.18
CA SER A 387 -2.66 -2.13 -29.80
C SER A 387 -1.60 -2.60 -28.80
N SER A 388 -1.75 -2.21 -27.53
CA SER A 388 -0.92 -2.76 -26.46
C SER A 388 -1.63 -2.76 -25.12
N ALA A 389 -1.26 -3.69 -24.24
CA ALA A 389 -1.72 -3.71 -22.86
C ALA A 389 -0.89 -2.71 -22.04
N VAL A 390 -1.55 -1.73 -21.44
CA VAL A 390 -0.93 -0.67 -20.65
C VAL A 390 -1.46 -0.68 -19.22
N THR A 391 -0.58 -0.40 -18.26
CA THR A 391 -0.99 -0.14 -16.88
C THR A 391 -1.51 1.27 -16.74
N ARG A 392 -2.68 1.42 -16.11
CA ARG A 392 -3.25 2.71 -15.72
C ARG A 392 -3.37 2.80 -14.21
N SER A 393 -3.17 4.01 -13.67
CA SER A 393 -3.47 4.34 -12.29
C SER A 393 -4.84 5.01 -12.18
N ARG A 394 -5.62 4.62 -11.17
CA ARG A 394 -6.89 5.26 -10.82
C ARG A 394 -6.92 5.54 -9.32
N ARG A 395 -7.07 6.80 -8.93
CA ARG A 395 -7.28 7.17 -7.53
C ARG A 395 -8.72 6.92 -7.11
N LEU A 396 -8.90 6.49 -5.87
CA LEU A 396 -10.21 6.57 -5.22
C LEU A 396 -10.40 8.01 -4.74
N ASP A 397 -11.01 8.86 -5.56
CA ASP A 397 -11.53 10.12 -5.04
C ASP A 397 -12.54 9.80 -3.94
N ALA A 398 -12.50 10.57 -2.85
CA ALA A 398 -13.46 10.46 -1.74
C ALA A 398 -14.92 10.63 -2.21
N ASP A 399 -15.11 11.16 -3.42
CA ASP A 399 -16.38 11.49 -4.05
C ASP A 399 -16.79 10.47 -5.15
N THR A 400 -16.28 9.24 -5.10
CA THR A 400 -16.53 8.20 -6.14
C THR A 400 -17.97 7.69 -6.23
N GLN A 401 -18.86 8.03 -5.29
CA GLN A 401 -20.31 7.80 -5.42
C GLN A 401 -21.02 8.95 -6.17
N ARG A 402 -20.41 9.46 -7.23
CA ARG A 402 -21.14 10.30 -8.19
C ARG A 402 -22.11 9.40 -8.96
N PRO A 403 -23.39 9.81 -9.11
CA PRO A 403 -24.36 9.03 -9.87
C PRO A 403 -23.86 8.63 -11.27
N SER A 404 -23.10 9.52 -11.93
CA SER A 404 -22.49 9.25 -13.24
C SER A 404 -21.60 8.00 -13.27
N THR A 405 -20.83 7.75 -12.20
CA THR A 405 -19.94 6.58 -12.12
C THR A 405 -20.74 5.29 -11.95
N VAL A 406 -21.80 5.34 -11.12
CA VAL A 406 -22.68 4.18 -10.88
C VAL A 406 -23.47 3.85 -12.15
N ILE A 407 -23.98 4.86 -12.85
CA ILE A 407 -24.71 4.70 -14.11
C ILE A 407 -23.80 4.10 -15.18
N ALA A 408 -22.58 4.61 -15.36
CA ALA A 408 -21.63 4.05 -16.32
C ALA A 408 -21.33 2.56 -16.07
N ALA A 409 -21.13 2.17 -14.80
CA ALA A 409 -20.92 0.77 -14.46
C ALA A 409 -22.18 -0.10 -14.69
N ALA A 410 -23.37 0.43 -14.39
CA ALA A 410 -24.62 -0.27 -14.67
C ALA A 410 -24.89 -0.42 -16.18
N GLU A 411 -24.47 0.57 -16.98
CA GLU A 411 -24.55 0.54 -18.45
C GLU A 411 -23.75 -0.59 -19.08
N GLU A 412 -22.58 -0.91 -18.54
CA GLU A 412 -21.74 -2.02 -19.03
C GLU A 412 -22.42 -3.39 -18.91
N VAL A 413 -23.35 -3.55 -17.97
CA VAL A 413 -24.02 -4.82 -17.66
C VAL A 413 -25.54 -4.77 -17.86
N ARG A 414 -26.05 -3.79 -18.62
CA ARG A 414 -27.49 -3.65 -18.92
C ARG A 414 -28.11 -4.91 -19.50
N GLY A 415 -29.39 -5.12 -19.17
CA GLY A 415 -30.14 -6.31 -19.59
C GLY A 415 -29.78 -7.60 -18.83
N THR A 416 -28.85 -7.56 -17.86
CA THR A 416 -28.54 -8.70 -16.98
C THR A 416 -29.25 -8.63 -15.62
N PHE A 417 -29.93 -7.51 -15.33
CA PHE A 417 -30.66 -7.27 -14.09
C PHE A 417 -31.96 -6.49 -14.40
N ASP A 418 -32.99 -6.71 -13.59
CA ASP A 418 -34.26 -5.97 -13.69
C ASP A 418 -34.37 -4.85 -12.64
N VAL A 419 -33.65 -5.01 -11.53
CA VAL A 419 -33.63 -4.08 -10.39
C VAL A 419 -32.19 -3.81 -9.97
N LEU A 420 -31.82 -2.53 -9.91
CA LEU A 420 -30.55 -2.07 -9.34
C LEU A 420 -30.75 -1.68 -7.88
N LEU A 421 -29.99 -2.31 -6.98
CA LEU A 421 -29.96 -1.94 -5.56
C LEU A 421 -28.81 -0.98 -5.28
N PHE A 422 -29.15 0.25 -4.89
CA PHE A 422 -28.16 1.25 -4.49
C PHE A 422 -28.07 1.34 -2.96
N HIS A 423 -27.00 0.77 -2.40
CA HIS A 423 -26.77 0.75 -0.96
C HIS A 423 -25.90 1.93 -0.50
N ARG A 424 -26.34 2.61 0.57
CA ARG A 424 -25.55 3.67 1.23
C ARG A 424 -25.51 3.43 2.73
N ASP A 425 -24.33 3.08 3.21
CA ASP A 425 -24.08 2.88 4.65
C ASP A 425 -24.15 4.17 5.47
N GLY A 426 -24.75 4.06 6.65
CA GLY A 426 -24.27 4.76 7.84
C GLY A 426 -24.63 6.25 7.99
N ALA A 427 -25.75 6.74 7.45
CA ALA A 427 -26.17 8.11 7.77
C ALA A 427 -27.67 8.22 8.11
N PRO A 428 -28.06 9.10 9.06
CA PRO A 428 -29.45 9.43 9.31
C PRO A 428 -30.16 9.85 8.01
N PRO A 429 -31.48 9.64 7.86
CA PRO A 429 -32.23 9.93 6.64
C PRO A 429 -31.92 11.30 6.05
N ALA A 430 -31.84 12.34 6.90
CA ALA A 430 -31.53 13.72 6.51
C ALA A 430 -30.16 13.93 5.84
N LYS A 431 -29.17 13.06 6.06
CA LYS A 431 -27.84 13.13 5.42
C LYS A 431 -27.73 12.25 4.17
N SER A 432 -28.58 11.24 4.04
CA SER A 432 -28.63 10.35 2.87
C SER A 432 -29.55 10.88 1.77
N GLU A 433 -30.59 11.64 2.13
CA GLU A 433 -31.66 12.05 1.23
C GLU A 433 -31.17 12.82 0.00
N GLU A 434 -30.22 13.75 0.16
CA GLU A 434 -29.67 14.51 -0.97
C GLU A 434 -28.84 13.62 -1.92
N VAL A 435 -28.11 12.64 -1.40
CA VAL A 435 -27.34 11.68 -2.22
C VAL A 435 -28.29 10.77 -2.98
N LEU A 436 -29.33 10.25 -2.31
CA LEU A 436 -30.35 9.41 -2.92
C LEU A 436 -31.15 10.17 -3.98
N ARG A 437 -31.48 11.43 -3.72
CA ARG A 437 -32.16 12.30 -4.69
C ARG A 437 -31.32 12.45 -5.94
N ARG A 438 -30.04 12.82 -5.80
CA ARG A 438 -29.11 12.92 -6.94
C ARG A 438 -28.97 11.61 -7.72
N MET A 439 -28.89 10.47 -7.04
CA MET A 439 -28.82 9.17 -7.70
C MET A 439 -30.12 8.84 -8.45
N ARG A 440 -31.29 9.09 -7.85
CA ARG A 440 -32.59 8.88 -8.49
C ARG A 440 -32.81 9.80 -9.69
N ASP A 441 -32.45 11.07 -9.57
CA ASP A 441 -32.56 12.05 -10.67
C ASP A 441 -31.68 11.63 -11.84
N ALA A 442 -30.40 11.31 -11.57
CA ALA A 442 -29.48 10.86 -12.61
C ALA A 442 -29.89 9.51 -13.24
N TRP A 443 -30.43 8.57 -12.46
CA TRP A 443 -30.93 7.30 -13.00
C TRP A 443 -32.14 7.51 -13.91
N ARG A 444 -33.06 8.41 -13.54
CA ARG A 444 -34.22 8.79 -14.38
C ARG A 444 -33.81 9.50 -15.67
N GLU A 445 -32.73 10.29 -15.63
CA GLU A 445 -32.17 10.96 -16.80
C GLU A 445 -31.36 10.02 -17.69
N SER A 446 -30.93 8.87 -17.16
CA SER A 446 -30.29 7.83 -17.95
C SER A 446 -31.29 7.13 -18.86
N ALA A 447 -30.82 6.47 -19.93
CA ALA A 447 -31.67 5.67 -20.80
C ALA A 447 -32.13 4.34 -20.15
N ALA A 448 -31.98 4.15 -18.83
CA ALA A 448 -32.28 2.89 -18.13
C ALA A 448 -33.78 2.62 -18.07
N SER A 449 -34.17 1.38 -18.35
CA SER A 449 -35.56 0.91 -18.19
C SER A 449 -35.75 0.12 -16.89
N GLU A 450 -34.66 -0.29 -16.27
CA GLU A 450 -34.58 -1.06 -15.04
C GLU A 450 -34.95 -0.20 -13.81
N GLN A 451 -35.53 -0.85 -12.78
CA GLN A 451 -35.95 -0.16 -11.56
C GLN A 451 -34.74 0.12 -10.65
N LEU A 452 -34.69 1.28 -9.99
CA LEU A 452 -33.70 1.60 -8.97
C LEU A 452 -34.34 1.59 -7.58
N VAL A 453 -33.83 0.75 -6.68
CA VAL A 453 -34.26 0.70 -5.28
C VAL A 453 -33.09 1.09 -4.38
N ALA A 454 -33.29 2.09 -3.54
CA ALA A 454 -32.29 2.52 -2.57
C ALA A 454 -32.38 1.68 -1.29
N VAL A 455 -31.23 1.27 -0.76
CA VAL A 455 -31.12 0.56 0.51
C VAL A 455 -30.33 1.44 1.47
N VAL A 456 -31.01 1.99 2.48
CA VAL A 456 -30.39 2.89 3.46
C VAL A 456 -30.75 2.44 4.86
N PRO A 457 -29.96 1.51 5.45
CA PRO A 457 -30.18 1.12 6.83
C PRO A 457 -29.86 2.30 7.77
N LEU A 458 -30.68 2.48 8.81
CA LEU A 458 -30.34 3.43 9.87
C LEU A 458 -29.23 2.80 10.73
N ARG A 459 -28.00 3.23 10.49
CA ARG A 459 -26.78 2.77 11.19
C ARG A 459 -26.33 1.32 10.87
N GLU A 460 -26.54 0.86 9.63
CA GLU A 460 -26.06 -0.43 9.06
C GLU A 460 -27.07 -1.60 9.13
N THR A 461 -26.91 -2.60 8.25
CA THR A 461 -27.83 -3.74 8.12
C THR A 461 -27.76 -4.69 9.33
N GLU A 462 -26.66 -4.68 10.08
CA GLU A 462 -26.51 -5.42 11.34
C GLU A 462 -27.53 -4.99 12.40
N ALA A 463 -28.03 -3.75 12.35
CA ALA A 463 -29.15 -3.33 13.18
C ALA A 463 -30.43 -4.11 12.88
N TRP A 464 -30.68 -4.43 11.59
CA TRP A 464 -31.84 -5.22 11.18
C TRP A 464 -31.71 -6.68 11.62
N ALA A 465 -30.50 -7.25 11.58
CA ALA A 465 -30.21 -8.59 12.11
C ALA A 465 -30.54 -8.71 13.60
N LEU A 466 -30.39 -7.63 14.37
CA LEU A 466 -30.69 -7.56 15.80
C LEU A 466 -32.19 -7.42 16.13
N SER A 467 -33.06 -7.26 15.13
CA SER A 467 -34.48 -6.96 15.34
C SER A 467 -35.35 -8.16 15.75
N ASP A 468 -34.92 -9.38 15.41
CA ASP A 468 -35.62 -10.61 15.72
C ASP A 468 -34.81 -11.44 16.73
N LEU A 469 -34.99 -11.09 18.00
CA LEU A 469 -34.35 -11.77 19.12
C LEU A 469 -34.72 -13.27 19.21
N GLU A 470 -35.88 -13.67 18.67
CA GLU A 470 -36.28 -15.07 18.69
C GLU A 470 -35.58 -15.87 17.59
N ALA A 471 -35.44 -15.31 16.39
CA ALA A 471 -34.61 -15.88 15.33
C ALA A 471 -33.14 -16.00 15.79
N LEU A 472 -32.59 -14.95 16.39
CA LEU A 472 -31.25 -14.98 16.99
C LEU A 472 -31.10 -16.10 18.02
N ARG A 473 -32.07 -16.24 18.94
CA ARG A 473 -32.08 -17.31 19.93
C ARG A 473 -32.10 -18.70 19.30
N ARG A 474 -32.88 -18.89 18.23
CA ARG A 474 -32.99 -20.18 17.51
C ARG A 474 -31.69 -20.53 16.80
N VAL A 475 -31.10 -19.59 16.05
CA VAL A 475 -29.85 -19.80 15.31
C VAL A 475 -28.67 -20.09 16.26
N LEU A 476 -28.62 -19.41 17.41
CA LEU A 476 -27.58 -19.60 18.42
C LEU A 476 -27.88 -20.72 19.43
N ALA A 477 -29.03 -21.39 19.31
CA ALA A 477 -29.49 -22.43 20.23
C ALA A 477 -29.46 -22.02 21.72
N LEU A 478 -29.79 -20.76 22.04
CA LEU A 478 -29.68 -20.23 23.40
C LEU A 478 -30.93 -20.49 24.27
N PRO A 479 -30.75 -20.73 25.59
CA PRO A 479 -31.85 -20.71 26.54
C PRO A 479 -32.51 -19.32 26.63
N PRO A 480 -33.85 -19.22 26.80
CA PRO A 480 -34.55 -17.93 26.89
C PRO A 480 -34.03 -16.97 27.97
N ARG A 481 -33.53 -17.51 29.09
CA ARG A 481 -32.95 -16.69 30.17
C ARG A 481 -31.69 -15.95 29.72
N VAL A 482 -30.76 -16.67 29.09
CA VAL A 482 -29.50 -16.12 28.57
C VAL A 482 -29.77 -15.07 27.48
N MET A 483 -30.73 -15.36 26.59
CA MET A 483 -31.17 -14.41 25.56
C MET A 483 -31.69 -13.10 26.16
N ASN A 484 -32.49 -13.16 27.23
CA ASN A 484 -33.04 -11.97 27.88
C ASN A 484 -31.99 -11.14 28.62
N GLU A 485 -30.94 -11.78 29.16
CA GLU A 485 -29.80 -11.09 29.76
C GLU A 485 -28.95 -10.38 28.70
N LEU A 486 -28.65 -11.05 27.59
CA LEU A 486 -27.87 -10.48 26.48
C LEU A 486 -28.62 -9.36 25.73
N ALA A 487 -29.94 -9.48 25.61
CA ALA A 487 -30.78 -8.44 24.99
C ALA A 487 -31.06 -7.23 25.91
N ALA A 488 -30.61 -7.26 27.16
CA ALA A 488 -30.86 -6.18 28.11
C ALA A 488 -30.24 -4.83 27.66
N ASP A 489 -29.10 -4.90 26.97
CA ASP A 489 -28.39 -3.73 26.41
C ASP A 489 -29.05 -3.20 25.12
N MET A 490 -30.01 -3.94 24.54
CA MET A 490 -30.71 -3.58 23.29
C MET A 490 -32.09 -2.94 23.55
N ARG A 491 -32.33 -2.42 24.76
CA ARG A 491 -33.60 -1.76 25.14
C ARG A 491 -33.78 -0.42 24.39
N GLY A 492 -34.31 -0.50 23.18
CA GLY A 492 -34.59 0.63 22.28
C GLY A 492 -34.95 0.13 20.88
N THR A 493 -35.16 1.03 19.92
CA THR A 493 -35.24 0.62 18.51
C THR A 493 -33.84 0.21 18.05
N VAL A 494 -33.66 -0.97 17.48
CA VAL A 494 -32.34 -1.47 17.02
C VAL A 494 -31.64 -0.52 16.04
N GLU A 495 -32.43 0.21 15.24
CA GLU A 495 -31.97 1.27 14.34
C GLU A 495 -31.35 2.49 15.06
N GLN A 496 -31.54 2.62 16.38
CA GLN A 496 -30.96 3.67 17.22
C GLN A 496 -29.70 3.22 17.99
N LEU A 497 -29.23 1.99 17.79
CA LEU A 497 -27.98 1.49 18.40
C LEU A 497 -26.77 2.26 17.83
N GLN A 498 -25.84 2.70 18.67
CA GLN A 498 -24.69 3.52 18.21
C GLN A 498 -23.69 2.74 17.35
N ASP A 499 -23.53 1.45 17.61
CA ASP A 499 -22.58 0.59 16.92
C ASP A 499 -23.17 -0.82 16.75
N PRO A 500 -24.10 -1.03 15.81
CA PRO A 500 -24.82 -2.30 15.67
C PRO A 500 -23.90 -3.48 15.35
N LYS A 501 -22.84 -3.27 14.56
CA LYS A 501 -21.82 -4.28 14.26
C LYS A 501 -21.14 -4.81 15.51
N ASN A 502 -20.69 -3.92 16.39
CA ASN A 502 -20.03 -4.35 17.61
C ASN A 502 -21.02 -5.02 18.57
N HIS A 503 -22.28 -4.55 18.63
CA HIS A 503 -23.31 -5.22 19.43
C HIS A 503 -23.59 -6.64 18.91
N LEU A 504 -23.70 -6.82 17.60
CA LEU A 504 -23.89 -8.13 16.98
C LEU A 504 -22.67 -9.04 17.20
N ALA A 505 -21.45 -8.52 17.05
CA ALA A 505 -20.23 -9.28 17.28
C ALA A 505 -20.07 -9.71 18.75
N LYS A 506 -20.34 -8.81 19.71
CA LYS A 506 -20.37 -9.10 21.14
C LYS A 506 -21.41 -10.18 21.44
N PHE A 507 -22.62 -10.03 20.88
CA PHE A 507 -23.72 -10.96 21.07
C PHE A 507 -23.40 -12.38 20.57
N ILE A 508 -22.82 -12.50 19.36
CA ILE A 508 -22.36 -13.79 18.81
C ILE A 508 -21.23 -14.39 19.68
N GLY A 509 -20.29 -13.56 20.12
CA GLY A 509 -19.15 -14.00 20.94
C GLY A 509 -19.53 -14.49 22.34
N GLU A 510 -20.48 -13.82 22.99
CA GLU A 510 -21.01 -14.19 24.31
C GLU A 510 -21.91 -15.43 24.25
N ALA A 511 -22.70 -15.58 23.18
CA ALA A 511 -23.61 -16.71 22.97
C ALA A 511 -22.89 -18.05 22.72
N LEU A 512 -21.79 -18.03 21.97
CA LEU A 512 -21.11 -19.25 21.50
C LEU A 512 -19.94 -19.67 22.40
N GLY A 513 -19.66 -18.91 23.47
CA GLY A 513 -18.51 -19.15 24.33
C GLY A 513 -17.20 -19.04 23.56
N ALA A 514 -16.83 -17.82 23.17
CA ALA A 514 -15.53 -17.45 22.59
C ALA A 514 -14.92 -18.49 21.61
N PRO A 515 -15.29 -18.48 20.33
CA PRO A 515 -14.52 -19.18 19.30
C PRO A 515 -13.15 -18.50 19.11
N ARG A 516 -12.17 -19.26 18.63
CA ARG A 516 -10.82 -18.74 18.34
C ARG A 516 -10.89 -17.65 17.25
N PRO A 517 -10.08 -16.58 17.34
CA PRO A 517 -10.18 -15.36 16.53
C PRO A 517 -10.09 -15.55 15.00
N ASN A 518 -9.62 -16.70 14.49
CA ASN A 518 -9.42 -16.94 13.05
C ASN A 518 -10.64 -17.53 12.32
N GLN A 519 -11.75 -17.82 13.01
CA GLN A 519 -12.98 -18.33 12.39
C GLN A 519 -14.09 -17.26 12.26
N HIS A 520 -13.84 -16.01 12.68
CA HIS A 520 -14.88 -15.00 12.80
C HIS A 520 -15.58 -14.66 11.48
N THR A 521 -14.88 -14.57 10.35
CA THR A 521 -15.46 -14.01 9.11
C THR A 521 -16.35 -15.01 8.35
N GLU A 522 -15.88 -16.24 8.14
CA GLU A 522 -16.71 -17.31 7.53
C GLU A 522 -17.87 -17.69 8.45
N PHE A 523 -17.63 -17.77 9.77
CA PHE A 523 -18.68 -18.06 10.72
C PHE A 523 -19.71 -16.93 10.81
N GLN A 524 -19.31 -15.66 10.74
CA GLN A 524 -20.24 -14.53 10.71
C GLN A 524 -21.08 -14.52 9.44
N GLN A 525 -20.52 -14.84 8.27
CA GLN A 525 -21.29 -14.95 7.03
C GLN A 525 -22.28 -16.12 7.09
N ASP A 526 -21.83 -17.32 7.43
CA ASP A 526 -22.71 -18.50 7.63
C ASP A 526 -23.80 -18.24 8.68
N PHE A 527 -23.47 -17.51 9.74
CA PHE A 527 -24.41 -17.12 10.79
C PHE A 527 -25.47 -16.14 10.26
N LEU A 528 -25.05 -15.09 9.55
CA LEU A 528 -25.95 -14.10 8.97
C LEU A 528 -26.87 -14.72 7.93
N ASP A 529 -26.38 -15.67 7.13
CA ASP A 529 -27.19 -16.40 6.14
C ASP A 529 -28.27 -17.25 6.83
N ARG A 530 -27.90 -18.05 7.85
CA ARG A 530 -28.86 -18.83 8.65
C ARG A 530 -29.85 -17.95 9.40
N LEU A 531 -29.41 -16.79 9.84
CA LEU A 531 -30.26 -15.81 10.49
C LEU A 531 -31.24 -15.20 9.50
N ALA A 532 -30.80 -14.82 8.30
CA ALA A 532 -31.66 -14.30 7.25
C ALA A 532 -32.77 -15.28 6.86
N GLU A 533 -32.49 -16.59 6.85
CA GLU A 533 -33.50 -17.64 6.63
C GLU A 533 -34.54 -17.77 7.76
N GLN A 534 -34.22 -17.34 8.98
CA GLN A 534 -35.08 -17.51 10.16
C GLN A 534 -35.73 -16.23 10.67
N ILE A 535 -35.28 -15.07 10.21
CA ILE A 535 -35.87 -13.78 10.58
C ILE A 535 -37.29 -13.68 10.00
N GLU A 536 -38.24 -13.33 10.85
CA GLU A 536 -39.59 -13.04 10.41
C GLU A 536 -39.65 -11.67 9.71
N ILE A 537 -40.00 -11.63 8.42
CA ILE A 537 -40.17 -10.37 7.66
C ILE A 537 -41.15 -9.41 8.37
N GLY A 538 -42.19 -9.94 9.01
CA GLY A 538 -43.14 -9.16 9.80
C GLY A 538 -42.50 -8.39 10.97
N ARG A 539 -41.36 -8.86 11.50
CA ARG A 539 -40.56 -8.15 12.52
C ARG A 539 -39.73 -7.06 11.87
N LEU A 540 -39.04 -7.37 10.77
CA LEU A 540 -38.24 -6.40 10.02
C LEU A 540 -39.08 -5.23 9.51
N ARG A 541 -40.32 -5.48 9.04
CA ARG A 541 -41.26 -4.44 8.60
C ARG A 541 -41.68 -3.46 9.68
N LYS A 542 -41.40 -3.72 10.96
CA LYS A 542 -41.61 -2.74 12.05
C LYS A 542 -40.48 -1.73 12.16
N LEU A 543 -39.34 -2.00 11.54
CA LEU A 543 -38.20 -1.09 11.49
C LEU A 543 -38.44 -0.04 10.40
N PRO A 544 -38.37 1.27 10.72
CA PRO A 544 -38.64 2.34 9.75
C PRO A 544 -37.83 2.24 8.46
N ALA A 545 -36.51 2.00 8.53
CA ALA A 545 -35.69 1.97 7.32
C ALA A 545 -35.97 0.72 6.48
N PHE A 546 -36.19 -0.43 7.11
CA PHE A 546 -36.57 -1.65 6.39
C PHE A 546 -37.96 -1.54 5.76
N ALA A 547 -38.93 -0.94 6.45
CA ALA A 547 -40.28 -0.74 5.91
C ALA A 547 -40.28 0.13 4.64
N CYS A 548 -39.43 1.16 4.62
CA CYS A 548 -39.20 2.00 3.45
C CYS A 548 -38.63 1.18 2.29
N TRP A 549 -37.53 0.46 2.53
CA TRP A 549 -36.91 -0.43 1.53
C TRP A 549 -37.89 -1.49 1.02
N TRP A 550 -38.64 -2.13 1.91
CA TRP A 550 -39.64 -3.16 1.57
C TRP A 550 -40.71 -2.60 0.63
N THR A 551 -41.19 -1.39 0.90
CA THR A 551 -42.19 -0.71 0.07
C THR A 551 -41.61 -0.40 -1.31
N ASP A 552 -40.41 0.16 -1.38
CA ASP A 552 -39.74 0.48 -2.64
C ASP A 552 -39.46 -0.78 -3.48
N MET A 553 -39.00 -1.86 -2.84
CA MET A 553 -38.79 -3.15 -3.48
C MET A 553 -40.09 -3.76 -4.00
N THR A 554 -41.14 -3.75 -3.18
CA THR A 554 -42.45 -4.30 -3.57
C THR A 554 -42.99 -3.55 -4.79
N ASN A 555 -42.93 -2.21 -4.79
CA ASN A 555 -43.33 -1.40 -5.94
C ASN A 555 -42.50 -1.71 -7.19
N ALA A 556 -41.18 -1.88 -7.04
CA ALA A 556 -40.30 -2.24 -8.16
C ALA A 556 -40.68 -3.62 -8.76
N LEU A 557 -40.97 -4.60 -7.92
CA LEU A 557 -41.39 -5.94 -8.35
C LEU A 557 -42.79 -5.92 -8.98
N GLU A 558 -43.74 -5.17 -8.41
CA GLU A 558 -45.08 -4.99 -9.00
C GLU A 558 -45.02 -4.34 -10.38
N ASN A 559 -44.13 -3.37 -10.58
CA ASN A 559 -43.86 -2.76 -11.89
C ASN A 559 -43.30 -3.75 -12.91
N LEU A 560 -42.57 -4.77 -12.46
CA LEU A 560 -42.10 -5.89 -13.29
C LEU A 560 -43.17 -6.97 -13.52
N GLY A 561 -44.38 -6.78 -12.97
CA GLY A 561 -45.51 -7.69 -13.13
C GLY A 561 -45.61 -8.80 -12.08
N PHE A 562 -44.75 -8.79 -11.05
CA PHE A 562 -44.88 -9.71 -9.92
C PHE A 562 -46.00 -9.23 -9.00
N ARG A 563 -47.05 -10.03 -8.84
CA ARG A 563 -48.14 -9.73 -7.89
C ARG A 563 -47.87 -10.47 -6.58
N TYR A 564 -47.75 -9.72 -5.50
CA TYR A 564 -47.73 -10.27 -4.14
C TYR A 564 -49.18 -10.62 -3.74
N GLY A 565 -49.40 -11.85 -3.28
CA GLY A 565 -50.69 -12.31 -2.73
C GLY A 565 -50.83 -11.96 -1.26
#